data_AF-A0A7W0PN35-F1
#
_entry.id   AF-A0A7W0PN35-F1
#
_cell.length_a   1.000
_cell.length_b   1.000
_cell.length_c   1.000
_cell.angle_alpha   90.00
_cell.angle_beta   90.00
_cell.angle_gamma   90.00
#
_symmetry.space_group_name_H-M   'P 1'
#
loop_
_entity.id
_entity.type
_entity.pdbx_description
1 polymer ?
#
loop_
_entity_poly.entity_id
_entity_poly.type
_entity_poly.pdbx_seq_one_letter_code
_entity_poly.pdbx_strand_id
1 'polypeptide(L)'
;ATSEATSSRASSLGIPLVSIDEVEALDLCIDGADEIDPLINVVKGRGGALLHEKLVAARAARLVIIASAEKLVSKLGTRLPLPVEIVPFGHTHTQRAIAAIGITPTLRLTTDGSPFVSDGRHYILDCETHGIADPDGMARTLKAITGVVDHGLFVGMASIALTVDDAGAITEHHAVVRS
;
A
#
# COMPACT_ATOMS: atom_id res chain seq x y z
N ALA A 1 -4.25 -14.67 -3.30
CA ALA A 1 -3.50 -13.67 -4.11
C ALA A 1 -4.04 -12.28 -3.81
N THR A 2 -3.23 -11.21 -3.95
CA THR A 2 -3.64 -9.82 -3.62
C THR A 2 -4.17 -9.03 -4.81
N SER A 3 -4.11 -9.56 -6.04
CA SER A 3 -4.67 -8.97 -7.26
C SER A 3 -4.99 -10.03 -8.30
N GLU A 4 -5.79 -9.69 -9.30
CA GLU A 4 -6.07 -10.55 -10.46
C GLU A 4 -4.79 -10.94 -11.22
N ALA A 5 -3.85 -9.99 -11.35
CA ALA A 5 -2.55 -10.22 -11.97
C ALA A 5 -1.73 -11.27 -11.20
N THR A 6 -1.67 -11.17 -9.86
CA THR A 6 -0.99 -12.15 -9.02
C THR A 6 -1.67 -13.52 -9.10
N SER A 7 -3.01 -13.56 -9.10
CA SER A 7 -3.79 -14.80 -9.23
C SER A 7 -3.49 -15.54 -10.55
N SER A 8 -3.50 -14.81 -11.66
CA SER A 8 -3.22 -15.36 -12.99
C SER A 8 -1.81 -15.95 -13.09
N ARG A 9 -0.81 -15.25 -12.51
CA ARG A 9 0.58 -15.70 -12.51
C ARG A 9 0.82 -16.91 -11.60
N ALA A 10 0.18 -16.96 -10.44
CA ALA A 10 0.28 -18.12 -9.55
C ALA A 10 -0.29 -19.37 -10.23
N SER A 11 -1.46 -19.24 -10.86
CA SER A 11 -2.11 -20.32 -11.60
C SER A 11 -1.25 -20.85 -12.75
N SER A 12 -0.59 -19.97 -13.51
CA SER A 12 0.29 -20.38 -14.62
C SER A 12 1.56 -21.12 -14.17
N LEU A 13 1.96 -20.95 -12.91
CA LEU A 13 3.07 -21.65 -12.28
C LEU A 13 2.63 -22.90 -11.49
N GLY A 14 1.34 -23.25 -11.51
CA GLY A 14 0.80 -24.39 -10.76
C GLY A 14 0.78 -24.18 -9.24
N ILE A 15 0.83 -22.93 -8.77
CA ILE A 15 0.74 -22.61 -7.35
C ILE A 15 -0.74 -22.66 -6.94
N PRO A 16 -1.13 -23.49 -5.95
CA PRO A 16 -2.51 -23.57 -5.48
C PRO A 16 -3.00 -22.23 -4.94
N LEU A 17 -4.23 -21.88 -5.30
CA LEU A 17 -4.90 -20.68 -4.82
C LEU A 17 -6.07 -21.06 -3.93
N VAL A 18 -6.23 -20.29 -2.86
CA VAL A 18 -7.32 -20.38 -1.89
C VAL A 18 -7.88 -18.98 -1.68
N SER A 19 -9.18 -18.87 -1.43
CA SER A 19 -9.78 -17.60 -1.05
C SER A 19 -9.30 -17.18 0.34
N ILE A 20 -9.19 -15.88 0.59
CA ILE A 20 -8.92 -15.37 1.95
C ILE A 20 -10.05 -15.73 2.92
N ASP A 21 -11.29 -15.89 2.41
CA ASP A 21 -12.45 -16.25 3.23
C ASP A 21 -12.47 -17.74 3.61
N GLU A 22 -11.63 -18.57 2.99
CA GLU A 22 -11.52 -20.00 3.25
C GLU A 22 -10.40 -20.34 4.25
N VAL A 23 -9.63 -19.35 4.70
CA VAL A 23 -8.51 -19.52 5.63
C VAL A 23 -8.73 -18.74 6.92
N GLU A 24 -8.52 -19.41 8.06
CA GLU A 24 -8.67 -18.75 9.37
C GLU A 24 -7.48 -17.83 9.70
N ALA A 25 -6.28 -18.21 9.25
CA ALA A 25 -5.05 -17.47 9.47
C ALA A 25 -4.07 -17.67 8.31
N LEU A 26 -3.19 -16.69 8.10
CA LEU A 26 -2.08 -16.78 7.16
C LEU A 26 -0.77 -16.73 7.95
N ASP A 27 0.17 -17.63 7.67
CA ASP A 27 1.47 -17.60 8.34
C ASP A 27 2.34 -16.42 7.86
N LEU A 28 2.32 -16.18 6.55
CA LEU A 28 3.24 -15.28 5.89
C LEU A 28 2.57 -14.57 4.72
N CYS A 29 2.75 -13.25 4.66
CA CYS A 29 2.52 -12.43 3.49
C CYS A 29 3.87 -11.93 2.97
N ILE A 30 4.12 -12.13 1.68
CA ILE A 30 5.29 -11.58 0.97
C ILE A 30 4.78 -10.57 -0.04
N ASP A 31 5.30 -9.35 0.00
CA ASP A 31 4.84 -8.28 -0.89
C ASP A 31 5.97 -7.27 -1.18
N GLY A 32 5.77 -6.43 -2.19
CA GLY A 32 6.63 -5.30 -2.50
C GLY A 32 6.20 -4.02 -1.79
N ALA A 33 7.03 -2.98 -1.93
CA ALA A 33 6.74 -1.62 -1.46
C ALA A 33 7.15 -0.56 -2.49
N ASP A 34 6.44 0.55 -2.48
CA ASP A 34 6.75 1.75 -3.27
C ASP A 34 7.79 2.64 -2.58
N GLU A 35 7.70 2.74 -1.24
CA GLU A 35 8.70 3.39 -0.38
C GLU A 35 8.78 2.66 0.96
N ILE A 36 9.96 2.69 1.59
CA ILE A 36 10.26 2.08 2.89
C ILE A 36 11.01 3.11 3.75
N ASP A 37 10.50 3.42 4.93
CA ASP A 37 11.16 4.32 5.89
C ASP A 37 12.12 3.58 6.85
N PRO A 38 12.91 4.29 7.67
CA PRO A 38 13.85 3.65 8.60
C PRO A 38 13.19 2.81 9.71
N LEU A 39 11.88 2.97 9.93
CA LEU A 39 11.10 2.18 10.89
C LEU A 39 10.34 1.05 10.18
N ILE A 40 10.67 0.78 8.92
CA ILE A 40 10.04 -0.19 8.01
C ILE A 40 8.53 -0.02 7.87
N ASN A 41 8.01 1.20 8.07
CA ASN A 41 6.70 1.56 7.55
C ASN A 41 6.81 1.68 6.03
N VAL A 42 5.77 1.27 5.31
CA VAL A 42 5.81 1.28 3.85
C VAL A 42 4.63 2.02 3.22
N VAL A 43 4.93 2.64 2.07
CA VAL A 43 3.90 3.06 1.11
C VAL A 43 3.74 1.94 0.08
N LYS A 44 2.49 1.60 -0.20
CA LYS A 44 2.06 0.64 -1.23
C LYS A 44 0.88 1.21 -2.02
N GLY A 45 0.49 0.52 -3.09
CA GLY A 45 -0.74 0.79 -3.82
C GLY A 45 -0.58 1.44 -5.19
N ARG A 46 0.64 1.64 -5.69
CA ARG A 46 0.82 2.09 -7.08
C ARG A 46 0.23 1.14 -8.11
N GLY A 47 0.25 -0.16 -7.83
CA GLY A 47 -0.40 -1.18 -8.66
C GLY A 47 -1.94 -1.17 -8.60
N GLY A 48 -2.54 -0.41 -7.69
CA GLY A 48 -3.99 -0.27 -7.58
C GLY A 48 -4.71 -1.34 -6.73
N ALA A 49 -3.96 -2.20 -6.05
CA ALA A 49 -4.48 -3.31 -5.24
C ALA A 49 -4.36 -3.09 -3.72
N LEU A 50 -4.19 -1.84 -3.27
CA LEU A 50 -3.79 -1.54 -1.88
C LEU A 50 -4.73 -2.13 -0.83
N LEU A 51 -6.03 -2.17 -1.10
CA LEU A 51 -7.02 -2.69 -0.16
C LEU A 51 -6.86 -4.20 0.03
N HIS A 52 -6.75 -4.95 -1.06
CA HIS A 52 -6.56 -6.40 -1.03
C HIS A 52 -5.20 -6.76 -0.43
N GLU A 53 -4.14 -6.05 -0.81
CA GLU A 53 -2.81 -6.18 -0.20
C GLU A 53 -2.87 -6.00 1.32
N LYS A 54 -3.56 -4.95 1.79
CA LYS A 54 -3.66 -4.65 3.23
C LYS A 54 -4.49 -5.67 3.98
N LEU A 55 -5.60 -6.13 3.42
CA LEU A 55 -6.43 -7.18 4.03
C LEU A 55 -5.65 -8.48 4.22
N VAL A 56 -4.94 -8.94 3.18
CA VAL A 56 -4.08 -10.13 3.26
C VAL A 56 -2.97 -9.93 4.29
N ALA A 57 -2.27 -8.80 4.24
CA ALA A 57 -1.21 -8.48 5.19
C ALA A 57 -1.71 -8.43 6.64
N ALA A 58 -2.90 -7.89 6.89
CA ALA A 58 -3.51 -7.80 8.22
C ALA A 58 -4.06 -9.14 8.75
N ARG A 59 -4.09 -10.19 7.94
CA ARG A 59 -4.42 -11.58 8.36
C ARG A 59 -3.18 -12.46 8.48
N ALA A 60 -2.03 -11.98 8.01
CA ALA A 60 -0.78 -12.70 8.12
C ALA A 60 -0.11 -12.50 9.48
N ALA A 61 0.43 -13.57 10.05
CA ALA A 61 1.24 -13.49 11.27
C ALA A 61 2.53 -12.68 11.03
N ARG A 62 3.04 -12.71 9.80
CA ARG A 62 4.23 -11.96 9.38
C ARG A 62 4.02 -11.34 8.01
N LEU A 63 4.38 -10.07 7.87
CA LEU A 63 4.54 -9.40 6.58
C LEU A 63 6.03 -9.22 6.29
N VAL A 64 6.50 -9.78 5.17
CA VAL A 64 7.85 -9.61 4.66
C VAL A 64 7.80 -8.76 3.40
N ILE A 65 8.50 -7.63 3.45
CA ILE A 65 8.64 -6.72 2.30
C ILE A 65 9.89 -7.10 1.51
N ILE A 66 9.78 -7.21 0.20
CA ILE A 66 10.92 -7.40 -0.71
C ILE A 66 10.95 -6.25 -1.72
N ALA A 67 12.07 -5.52 -1.77
CA ALA A 67 12.19 -4.34 -2.61
C ALA A 67 13.63 -4.13 -3.09
N SER A 68 13.81 -3.29 -4.13
CA SER A 68 15.12 -2.75 -4.45
C SER A 68 15.54 -1.71 -3.41
N ALA A 69 16.85 -1.55 -3.19
CA ALA A 69 17.39 -0.61 -2.20
C ALA A 69 17.00 0.86 -2.48
N GLU A 70 16.72 1.20 -3.74
CA GLU A 70 16.23 2.54 -4.12
C GLU A 70 14.85 2.92 -3.54
N LYS A 71 14.11 1.95 -2.98
CA LYS A 71 12.82 2.20 -2.30
C LYS A 71 13.02 2.72 -0.87
N LEU A 72 14.23 2.64 -0.31
CA LEU A 72 14.53 3.22 0.99
C LEU A 72 14.49 4.75 0.90
N VAL A 73 13.74 5.36 1.80
CA VAL A 73 13.61 6.81 1.92
C VAL A 73 13.84 7.24 3.37
N SER A 74 14.32 8.46 3.56
CA SER A 74 14.44 9.03 4.91
C SER A 74 13.08 9.34 5.53
N LYS A 75 12.07 9.61 4.69
CA LYS A 75 10.69 9.92 5.08
C LYS A 75 9.73 9.48 3.97
N LEU A 76 8.62 8.84 4.34
CA LEU A 76 7.56 8.43 3.42
C LEU A 76 6.92 9.64 2.71
N GLY A 77 6.39 9.43 1.52
CA GLY A 77 5.69 10.42 0.70
C GLY A 77 6.61 11.49 0.09
N THR A 78 7.92 11.22 0.01
CA THR A 78 8.90 12.18 -0.53
C THR A 78 9.22 11.96 -2.00
N ARG A 79 9.13 10.73 -2.52
CA ARG A 79 9.41 10.43 -3.94
C ARG A 79 8.14 10.17 -4.72
N LEU A 80 7.15 9.52 -4.12
CA LEU A 80 5.95 9.04 -4.79
C LEU A 80 4.68 9.55 -4.09
N PRO A 81 3.59 9.83 -4.85
CA PRO A 81 2.29 10.12 -4.26
C PRO A 81 1.80 8.95 -3.40
N LEU A 82 1.10 9.26 -2.32
CA LEU A 82 0.41 8.30 -1.47
C LEU A 82 -0.93 7.90 -2.12
N PRO A 83 -1.14 6.63 -2.49
CA PRO A 83 -2.43 6.18 -2.99
C PRO A 83 -3.49 6.19 -1.88
N VAL A 84 -4.68 6.71 -2.17
CA VAL A 84 -5.84 6.67 -1.27
C VAL A 84 -7.04 6.14 -2.04
N GLU A 85 -7.56 4.99 -1.62
CA GLU A 85 -8.71 4.35 -2.25
C GLU A 85 -10.00 4.95 -1.68
N ILE A 86 -10.90 5.39 -2.55
CA ILE A 86 -12.13 6.10 -2.19
C ILE A 86 -13.34 5.55 -2.94
N VAL A 87 -14.51 5.61 -2.33
CA VAL A 87 -15.75 5.21 -3.00
C VAL A 87 -16.04 6.14 -4.20
N PRO A 88 -16.61 5.62 -5.31
CA PRO A 88 -16.95 6.46 -6.47
C PRO A 88 -18.04 7.49 -6.17
N PHE A 89 -18.98 7.16 -5.29
CA PHE A 89 -20.08 8.04 -4.92
C PHE A 89 -19.57 9.29 -4.20
N GLY A 90 -19.79 10.47 -4.79
CA GLY A 90 -19.35 11.73 -4.19
C GLY A 90 -17.83 11.93 -4.17
N HIS A 91 -17.07 11.19 -4.99
CA HIS A 91 -15.60 11.19 -4.96
C HIS A 91 -14.95 12.59 -5.03
N THR A 92 -15.55 13.55 -5.72
CA THR A 92 -15.07 14.94 -5.78
C THR A 92 -15.17 15.66 -4.43
N HIS A 93 -16.13 15.31 -3.58
CA HIS A 93 -16.23 15.82 -2.21
C HIS A 93 -15.20 15.18 -1.30
N THR A 94 -14.99 13.87 -1.41
CA THR A 94 -13.93 13.17 -0.68
C THR A 94 -12.55 13.70 -1.07
N GLN A 95 -12.31 13.96 -2.36
CA GLN A 95 -11.08 14.60 -2.84
C GLN A 95 -10.87 15.98 -2.20
N ARG A 96 -11.91 16.82 -2.10
CA ARG A 96 -11.82 18.11 -1.40
C ARG A 96 -11.55 17.96 0.09
N ALA A 97 -12.15 16.99 0.75
CA ALA A 97 -11.90 16.72 2.17
C ALA A 97 -10.45 16.28 2.43
N ILE A 98 -9.88 15.46 1.54
CA ILE A 98 -8.47 15.09 1.58
C ILE A 98 -7.57 16.30 1.29
N ALA A 99 -7.94 17.15 0.34
CA ALA A 99 -7.19 18.38 0.10
C ALA A 99 -7.14 19.29 1.34
N ALA A 100 -8.23 19.32 2.12
CA ALA A 100 -8.34 20.14 3.34
C ALA A 100 -7.42 19.69 4.49
N ILE A 101 -6.88 18.47 4.47
CA ILE A 101 -5.88 18.02 5.46
C ILE A 101 -4.44 18.41 5.07
N GLY A 102 -4.26 19.19 4.00
CA GLY A 102 -2.98 19.77 3.61
C GLY A 102 -2.12 18.94 2.64
N ILE A 103 -2.74 18.00 1.92
CA ILE A 103 -2.08 17.23 0.85
C ILE A 103 -2.77 17.47 -0.50
N THR A 104 -2.12 17.14 -1.62
CA THR A 104 -2.65 17.43 -2.97
C THR A 104 -3.15 16.15 -3.65
N PRO A 105 -4.46 15.87 -3.65
CA PRO A 105 -5.02 14.67 -4.27
C PRO A 105 -5.32 14.86 -5.75
N THR A 106 -4.85 13.92 -6.58
CA THR A 106 -5.17 13.81 -8.01
C THR A 106 -5.87 12.49 -8.29
N LEU A 107 -6.99 12.51 -9.02
CA LEU A 107 -7.67 11.28 -9.42
C LEU A 107 -6.77 10.46 -10.36
N ARG A 108 -6.54 9.19 -10.02
CA ARG A 108 -5.79 8.27 -10.87
C ARG A 108 -6.63 7.96 -12.12
N LEU A 109 -6.02 8.13 -13.29
CA LEU A 109 -6.64 7.85 -14.58
C LEU A 109 -5.93 6.68 -15.27
N THR A 110 -6.69 5.94 -16.08
CA THR A 110 -6.15 4.99 -17.06
C THR A 110 -5.58 5.73 -18.27
N THR A 111 -4.91 4.99 -19.17
CA THR A 111 -4.28 5.57 -20.37
C THR A 111 -5.26 6.23 -21.34
N ASP A 112 -6.53 5.86 -21.29
CA ASP A 112 -7.61 6.46 -22.09
C ASP A 112 -8.27 7.68 -21.40
N GLY A 113 -7.78 8.07 -20.22
CA GLY A 113 -8.26 9.22 -19.46
C GLY A 113 -9.50 8.95 -18.59
N SER A 114 -10.01 7.72 -18.55
CA SER A 114 -11.09 7.37 -17.63
C SER A 114 -10.58 7.13 -16.19
N PRO A 115 -11.42 7.24 -15.15
CA PRO A 115 -10.99 6.94 -13.78
C PRO A 115 -10.51 5.50 -13.64
N PHE A 116 -9.36 5.29 -13.00
CA PHE A 116 -8.91 3.97 -12.61
C PHE A 116 -9.88 3.35 -11.61
N VAL A 117 -10.24 2.08 -11.82
CA VAL A 117 -11.12 1.31 -10.94
C VAL A 117 -10.33 0.15 -10.33
N SER A 118 -10.24 0.10 -9.00
CA SER A 118 -9.59 -1.01 -8.29
C SER A 118 -10.38 -2.31 -8.40
N ASP A 119 -9.77 -3.42 -8.00
CA ASP A 119 -10.46 -4.72 -7.85
C ASP A 119 -11.66 -4.61 -6.88
N GLY A 120 -11.55 -3.74 -5.88
CA GLY A 120 -12.63 -3.38 -4.94
C GLY A 120 -13.72 -2.48 -5.52
N ARG A 121 -13.65 -2.14 -6.82
CA ARG A 121 -14.60 -1.27 -7.54
C ARG A 121 -14.63 0.18 -7.02
N HIS A 122 -13.48 0.66 -6.52
CA HIS A 122 -13.30 2.00 -6.02
C HIS A 122 -12.40 2.84 -6.92
N TYR A 123 -12.36 4.15 -6.69
CA TYR A 123 -11.38 5.05 -7.31
C TYR A 123 -10.16 5.19 -6.44
N ILE A 124 -9.05 5.62 -7.03
CA ILE A 124 -7.81 5.95 -6.30
C ILE A 124 -7.45 7.41 -6.53
N LEU A 125 -7.14 8.11 -5.46
CA LEU A 125 -6.47 9.40 -5.48
C LEU A 125 -4.98 9.18 -5.22
N ASP A 126 -4.14 9.71 -6.10
CA ASP A 126 -2.70 9.84 -5.89
C ASP A 126 -2.43 11.17 -5.17
N CYS A 127 -2.05 11.10 -3.90
CA CYS A 127 -1.93 12.25 -3.02
C CYS A 127 -0.47 12.65 -2.83
N GLU A 128 -0.07 13.83 -3.33
CA GLU A 128 1.24 14.39 -3.02
C GLU A 128 1.25 14.92 -1.59
N THR A 129 2.22 14.48 -0.78
CA THR A 129 2.31 14.82 0.65
C THR A 129 3.53 15.66 1.00
N HIS A 130 4.53 15.72 0.10
CA HIS A 130 5.84 16.37 0.32
C HIS A 130 6.59 15.89 1.57
N GLY A 131 6.32 14.66 2.01
CA GLY A 131 6.95 14.05 3.19
C GLY A 131 6.01 13.97 4.40
N ILE A 132 5.82 12.76 4.90
CA ILE A 132 4.92 12.44 6.00
C ILE A 132 5.71 12.37 7.30
N ALA A 133 5.55 13.38 8.16
CA ALA A 133 6.26 13.43 9.44
C ALA A 133 5.73 12.43 10.48
N ASP A 134 4.42 12.18 10.49
CA ASP A 134 3.74 11.23 11.36
C ASP A 134 2.90 10.27 10.51
N PRO A 135 3.47 9.14 10.04
CA PRO A 135 2.75 8.15 9.24
C PRO A 135 1.52 7.58 9.96
N ASP A 136 1.65 7.32 11.26
CA ASP A 136 0.59 6.84 12.14
C ASP A 136 -0.58 7.84 12.19
N GLY A 137 -0.29 9.12 12.40
CA GLY A 137 -1.28 10.21 12.42
C GLY A 137 -1.93 10.46 11.06
N MET A 138 -1.16 10.43 9.97
CA MET A 138 -1.68 10.57 8.61
C MET A 138 -2.64 9.41 8.27
N ALA A 139 -2.26 8.17 8.59
CA ALA A 139 -3.11 6.99 8.39
C ALA A 139 -4.45 7.13 9.12
N ARG A 140 -4.43 7.47 10.41
CA ARG A 140 -5.67 7.69 11.18
C ARG A 140 -6.53 8.80 10.59
N THR A 141 -5.91 9.92 10.21
CA THR A 141 -6.61 11.07 9.64
C THR A 141 -7.31 10.70 8.33
N LEU A 142 -6.60 10.05 7.40
CA LEU A 142 -7.17 9.59 6.13
C LEU A 142 -8.31 8.60 6.36
N LYS A 143 -8.10 7.60 7.23
CA LYS A 143 -9.11 6.56 7.51
C LYS A 143 -10.40 7.12 8.12
N ALA A 144 -10.32 8.27 8.81
CA ALA A 144 -11.47 8.92 9.42
C ALA A 144 -12.33 9.73 8.42
N ILE A 145 -11.85 9.99 7.20
CA ILE A 145 -12.59 10.77 6.19
C ILE A 145 -13.68 9.91 5.56
N THR A 146 -14.94 10.32 5.66
CA THR A 146 -16.06 9.64 5.00
C THR A 146 -15.84 9.55 3.48
N GLY A 147 -15.94 8.33 2.96
CA GLY A 147 -15.69 8.01 1.56
C GLY A 147 -14.29 7.51 1.27
N VAL A 148 -13.34 7.66 2.20
CA VAL A 148 -12.07 6.91 2.14
C VAL A 148 -12.35 5.47 2.54
N VAL A 149 -11.95 4.54 1.67
CA VAL A 149 -12.00 3.11 1.92
C VAL A 149 -10.72 2.70 2.66
N ASP A 150 -9.56 3.00 2.10
CA ASP A 150 -8.25 2.79 2.73
C ASP A 150 -7.16 3.63 2.04
N HIS A 151 -5.91 3.49 2.46
CA HIS A 151 -4.76 4.27 1.98
C HIS A 151 -3.49 3.43 1.86
N GLY A 152 -2.50 3.91 1.13
CA GLY A 152 -1.25 3.21 0.87
C GLY A 152 -0.28 3.10 2.04
N LEU A 153 -0.57 3.70 3.20
CA LEU A 153 0.28 3.59 4.41
C LEU A 153 0.05 2.26 5.14
N PHE A 154 1.10 1.45 5.25
CA PHE A 154 1.16 0.20 6.00
C PHE A 154 2.10 0.42 7.20
N VAL A 155 1.59 1.11 8.21
CA VAL A 155 2.35 1.56 9.37
C VAL A 155 2.39 0.46 10.42
N GLY A 156 3.59 0.09 10.87
CA GLY A 156 3.78 -0.96 11.89
C GLY A 156 3.32 -2.36 11.49
N MET A 157 3.13 -2.63 10.19
CA MET A 157 2.66 -3.94 9.70
C MET A 157 3.81 -4.88 9.31
N ALA A 158 4.89 -4.33 8.73
CA ALA A 158 6.01 -5.14 8.26
C ALA A 158 6.81 -5.69 9.45
N SER A 159 7.12 -6.98 9.40
CA SER A 159 8.01 -7.63 10.38
C SER A 159 9.47 -7.48 9.95
N ILE A 160 9.73 -7.65 8.66
CA ILE A 160 11.07 -7.59 8.03
C ILE A 160 10.93 -6.94 6.65
N ALA A 161 11.91 -6.12 6.26
CA ALA A 161 12.11 -5.73 4.87
C ALA A 161 13.46 -6.25 4.36
N LEU A 162 13.45 -6.88 3.19
CA LEU A 162 14.62 -7.37 2.47
C LEU A 162 14.86 -6.46 1.28
N THR A 163 15.97 -5.72 1.28
CA THR A 163 16.34 -4.84 0.17
C THR A 163 17.51 -5.40 -0.62
N VAL A 164 17.42 -5.32 -1.95
CA VAL A 164 18.46 -5.77 -2.87
C VAL A 164 19.09 -4.57 -3.57
N ASP A 165 20.42 -4.47 -3.53
CA ASP A 165 21.17 -3.44 -4.26
C ASP A 165 21.52 -3.85 -5.70
N ASP A 166 22.13 -2.93 -6.46
CA ASP A 166 22.49 -3.17 -7.87
C ASP A 166 23.56 -4.26 -8.05
N ALA A 167 24.31 -4.61 -6.99
CA ALA A 167 25.27 -5.71 -6.99
C ALA A 167 24.64 -7.05 -6.58
N GLY A 168 23.35 -7.06 -6.24
CA GLY A 168 22.62 -8.23 -5.77
C GLY A 168 22.82 -8.55 -4.29
N ALA A 169 23.43 -7.65 -3.52
CA ALA A 169 23.57 -7.83 -2.08
C ALA A 169 22.23 -7.61 -1.37
N ILE A 170 21.90 -8.51 -0.45
CA ILE A 170 20.66 -8.46 0.33
C ILE A 170 20.96 -7.86 1.69
N THR A 171 20.16 -6.86 2.08
CA THR A 171 20.17 -6.28 3.43
C THR A 171 18.83 -6.53 4.11
N GLU A 172 18.87 -6.98 5.36
CA GLU A 172 17.69 -7.16 6.20
C GLU A 172 17.46 -5.96 7.11
N HIS A 173 16.22 -5.47 7.15
CA HIS A 173 15.75 -4.42 8.05
C HIS A 173 14.66 -5.01 8.92
N HIS A 174 14.82 -4.92 10.24
CA HIS A 174 13.90 -5.53 11.20
C HIS A 174 13.08 -4.45 11.90
N ALA A 175 11.83 -4.77 12.24
CA ALA A 175 11.00 -3.88 13.05
C ALA A 175 11.73 -3.58 14.37
N VAL A 176 11.86 -2.30 14.72
CA VAL A 176 12.33 -1.93 16.05
C VAL A 176 11.23 -2.33 17.04
N VAL A 177 11.54 -3.21 17.98
CA VAL A 177 10.61 -3.57 19.07
C VAL A 177 10.30 -2.28 19.83
N ARG A 178 9.05 -1.79 19.71
CA ARG A 178 8.56 -0.67 20.52
C ARG A 178 8.44 -1.20 21.97
N SER A 179 9.36 -0.75 22.83
CA SER A 179 9.34 -0.99 24.29
C SER A 179 8.22 -0.22 24.97
#